data_AF-G0MBN8-F1
#
_entry.id   AF-G0MBN8-F1
#
_cell.length_a   1.000
_cell.length_b   1.000
_cell.length_c   1.000
_cell.angle_alpha   90.00
_cell.angle_beta   90.00
_cell.angle_gamma   90.00
#
_symmetry.space_group_name_H-M   'P 1'
#
loop_
_entity.id
_entity.type
_entity.pdbx_description
1 polymer ?
#
loop_
_entity_poly.entity_id
_entity_poly.type
_entity_poly.pdbx_seq_one_letter_code
_entity_poly.pdbx_strand_id
1 'polypeptide(L)'
;MAALSTFLVVATIACSALANVMPMNTVADVKMQEGKLLECWEPIDPTNPSAGYTLSKAIYTMCQYMPTAHSYDEFYVNGAEETSDDFTNVHRIFADTVEGHAVLNLCLQEGFSFSGPHRASQTSLRCYCQRSGCNIPKPFLEFLDFNKKVIPAITAH
;
A
#
# COMPACT_ATOMS: atom_id res chain seq x y z
N MET A 1 1.43 48.08 22.03
CA MET A 1 0.32 47.14 22.32
C MET A 1 -0.41 46.61 21.08
N ALA A 2 -0.18 47.11 19.86
CA ALA A 2 -0.84 46.57 18.65
C ALA A 2 -0.15 45.31 18.06
N ALA A 3 1.17 45.18 18.20
CA ALA A 3 1.93 44.09 17.58
C ALA A 3 1.74 42.71 18.24
N LEU A 4 1.46 42.65 19.55
CA LEU A 4 1.19 41.37 20.23
C LEU A 4 -0.15 40.75 19.77
N SER A 5 -1.11 41.58 19.39
CA SER A 5 -2.46 41.13 19.00
C SER A 5 -2.46 40.46 17.62
N THR A 6 -1.68 40.98 16.67
CA THR A 6 -1.57 40.41 15.31
C THR A 6 -0.84 39.07 15.29
N PHE A 7 0.18 38.87 16.13
CA PHE A 7 0.90 37.59 16.22
C PHE A 7 0.04 36.47 16.81
N LEU A 8 -0.83 36.77 17.78
CA LEU A 8 -1.75 35.78 18.36
C LEU A 8 -2.82 35.32 17.36
N VAL A 9 -3.31 36.22 16.50
CA VAL A 9 -4.34 35.91 15.49
C VAL A 9 -3.77 35.04 14.37
N VAL A 10 -2.53 35.28 13.92
CA VAL A 10 -1.88 34.44 12.90
C VAL A 10 -1.55 33.04 13.44
N ALA A 11 -1.12 32.93 14.70
CA ALA A 11 -0.84 31.64 15.33
C ALA A 11 -2.10 30.77 15.54
N THR A 12 -3.26 31.39 15.80
CA THR A 12 -4.55 30.67 15.96
C THR A 12 -5.14 30.22 14.62
N ILE A 13 -4.91 30.95 13.52
CA ILE A 13 -5.31 30.54 12.17
C ILE A 13 -4.39 29.41 11.66
N ALA A 14 -3.08 29.47 11.95
CA ALA A 14 -2.15 28.41 11.58
C ALA A 14 -2.39 27.09 12.34
N CYS A 15 -2.80 27.16 13.63
CA CYS A 15 -3.15 25.96 14.40
C CYS A 15 -4.48 25.32 13.97
N SER A 16 -5.43 26.10 13.46
CA SER A 16 -6.71 25.56 12.99
C SER A 16 -6.62 24.93 11.59
N ALA A 17 -5.63 25.29 10.78
CA ALA A 17 -5.33 24.60 9.52
C ALA A 17 -4.67 23.22 9.73
N LEU A 18 -3.96 23.01 10.86
CA LEU A 18 -3.33 21.73 11.21
C LEU A 18 -4.28 20.74 11.91
N ALA A 19 -5.43 21.21 12.39
CA ALA A 19 -6.38 20.41 13.17
C ALA A 19 -7.55 19.83 12.35
N ASN A 20 -7.67 20.16 11.06
CA ASN A 20 -8.62 19.51 10.16
C ASN A 20 -8.07 18.16 9.67
N VAL A 21 -7.78 17.27 10.62
CA VAL A 21 -7.84 15.84 10.33
C VAL A 21 -9.32 15.54 10.23
N MET A 22 -9.92 15.82 9.06
CA MET A 22 -11.29 15.39 8.79
C MET A 22 -11.35 13.90 9.16
N PRO A 23 -12.41 13.43 9.82
CA PRO A 23 -12.65 12.01 9.96
C PRO A 23 -12.84 11.46 8.54
N MET A 24 -11.72 11.05 7.94
CA MET A 24 -11.72 10.38 6.67
C MET A 24 -12.38 9.03 6.95
N ASN A 25 -13.36 8.65 6.15
CA ASN A 25 -13.84 7.28 6.16
C ASN A 25 -13.08 6.50 5.07
N THR A 26 -13.19 5.17 5.07
CA THR A 26 -12.52 4.29 4.10
C THR A 26 -12.70 4.73 2.66
N VAL A 27 -13.91 5.17 2.30
CA VAL A 27 -14.26 5.58 0.94
C VAL A 27 -13.58 6.91 0.60
N ALA A 28 -13.57 7.87 1.53
CA ALA A 28 -12.89 9.14 1.35
C ALA A 28 -11.36 8.97 1.25
N ASP A 29 -10.77 8.05 2.02
CA ASP A 29 -9.34 7.74 1.91
C ASP A 29 -9.03 7.13 0.55
N VAL A 30 -9.75 6.08 0.13
CA VAL A 30 -9.54 5.46 -1.19
C VAL A 30 -9.70 6.48 -2.32
N LYS A 31 -10.71 7.35 -2.26
CA LYS A 31 -10.85 8.45 -3.23
C LYS A 31 -9.72 9.46 -3.17
N MET A 32 -9.12 9.69 -2.02
CA MET A 32 -7.94 10.54 -1.90
C MET A 32 -6.65 9.86 -2.37
N GLN A 33 -6.59 8.53 -2.38
CA GLN A 33 -5.45 7.79 -2.94
C GLN A 33 -5.58 7.58 -4.46
N GLU A 34 -6.79 7.70 -5.00
CA GLU A 34 -7.07 7.53 -6.43
C GLU A 34 -6.15 8.41 -7.30
N GLY A 35 -5.46 7.77 -8.25
CA GLY A 35 -4.55 8.44 -9.20
C GLY A 35 -3.22 8.92 -8.63
N LYS A 36 -2.93 8.70 -7.34
CA LYS A 36 -1.62 9.00 -6.75
C LYS A 36 -0.61 7.91 -7.06
N LEU A 37 0.65 8.34 -7.23
CA LEU A 37 1.78 7.43 -7.19
C LEU A 37 2.17 7.16 -5.74
N LEU A 38 2.61 5.93 -5.49
CA LEU A 38 2.82 5.32 -4.19
C LEU A 38 4.29 5.01 -3.99
N GLU A 39 4.73 5.17 -2.75
CA GLU A 39 6.00 4.66 -2.26
C GLU A 39 5.76 3.23 -1.77
N CYS A 40 6.48 2.25 -2.28
CA CYS A 40 6.33 0.86 -1.89
C CYS A 40 7.58 0.36 -1.20
N TRP A 41 7.45 -0.56 -0.24
CA TRP A 41 8.60 -1.23 0.33
C TRP A 41 9.25 -2.11 -0.73
N GLU A 42 10.57 -1.97 -0.84
CA GLU A 42 11.44 -2.71 -1.76
C GLU A 42 12.67 -3.21 -1.00
N PRO A 43 13.25 -4.36 -1.38
CA PRO A 43 14.51 -4.79 -0.84
C PRO A 43 15.60 -3.76 -1.17
N ILE A 44 16.43 -3.40 -0.18
CA ILE A 44 17.57 -2.50 -0.40
C ILE A 44 18.56 -3.15 -1.38
N ASP A 45 18.72 -4.47 -1.29
CA ASP A 45 19.50 -5.27 -2.22
C ASP A 45 18.70 -6.55 -2.58
N PRO A 46 18.22 -6.69 -3.83
CA PRO A 46 17.47 -7.86 -4.27
C PRO A 46 18.22 -9.19 -4.12
N THR A 47 19.55 -9.15 -4.02
CA THR A 47 20.41 -10.33 -3.89
C THR A 47 20.83 -10.63 -2.45
N ASN A 48 20.60 -9.69 -1.53
CA ASN A 48 20.97 -9.81 -0.12
C ASN A 48 19.77 -9.49 0.79
N PRO A 49 18.97 -10.50 1.17
CA PRO A 49 17.81 -10.32 2.05
C PRO A 49 18.13 -9.67 3.41
N SER A 50 19.37 -9.80 3.89
CA SER A 50 19.82 -9.20 5.15
C SER A 50 20.03 -7.68 5.06
N ALA A 51 20.05 -7.11 3.85
CA ALA A 51 20.18 -5.67 3.65
C ALA A 51 18.93 -4.90 4.12
N GLY A 52 17.80 -5.60 4.33
CA GLY A 52 16.55 -5.00 4.76
C GLY A 52 15.77 -4.36 3.62
N TYR A 53 14.85 -3.46 3.99
CA TYR A 53 13.89 -2.86 3.07
C TYR A 53 13.87 -1.34 3.21
N THR A 54 13.55 -0.65 2.13
CA THR A 54 13.33 0.80 2.10
C THR A 54 12.06 1.12 1.31
N LEU A 55 11.46 2.27 1.60
CA LEU A 55 10.45 2.82 0.71
C LEU A 55 11.10 3.31 -0.58
N SER A 56 10.47 2.99 -1.70
CA SER A 56 10.79 3.52 -3.01
C SER A 56 10.44 5.01 -3.11
N LYS A 57 10.79 5.64 -4.24
CA LYS A 57 10.14 6.90 -4.63
C LYS A 57 8.66 6.65 -4.94
N ALA A 58 7.85 7.71 -4.91
CA ALA A 58 6.45 7.68 -5.31
C ALA A 58 6.31 7.51 -6.85
N ILE A 59 6.45 6.27 -7.33
CA ILE A 59 6.46 5.96 -8.77
C ILE A 59 5.50 4.83 -9.16
N TYR A 60 4.92 4.13 -8.18
CA TYR A 60 4.04 3.00 -8.43
C TYR A 60 2.58 3.40 -8.32
N THR A 61 1.72 2.83 -9.15
CA THR A 61 0.26 2.92 -9.01
C THR A 61 -0.28 1.96 -7.95
N MET A 62 0.49 0.94 -7.58
CA MET A 62 0.08 -0.12 -6.67
C MET A 62 1.30 -0.80 -6.05
N CYS A 63 1.22 -1.20 -4.78
CA CYS A 63 2.24 -2.01 -4.15
C CYS A 63 1.85 -3.49 -4.18
N GLN A 64 2.84 -4.38 -4.27
CA GLN A 64 2.65 -5.82 -4.24
C GLN A 64 3.30 -6.47 -3.01
N TYR A 65 2.67 -7.54 -2.56
CA TYR A 65 3.15 -8.46 -1.52
C TYR A 65 2.93 -9.90 -1.98
N MET A 66 3.95 -10.74 -1.89
CA MET A 66 3.88 -12.15 -2.28
C MET A 66 4.49 -13.04 -1.21
N PRO A 67 3.72 -13.79 -0.42
CA PRO A 67 4.31 -14.85 0.40
C PRO A 67 4.88 -15.97 -0.48
N THR A 68 5.84 -16.73 0.03
CA THR A 68 6.36 -17.89 -0.70
C THR A 68 5.31 -19.00 -0.78
N ALA A 69 5.46 -19.90 -1.76
CA ALA A 69 4.52 -21.01 -1.94
C ALA A 69 4.53 -22.03 -0.78
N HIS A 70 5.56 -22.00 0.07
CA HIS A 70 5.79 -22.99 1.12
C HIS A 70 5.72 -22.39 2.54
N SER A 71 5.71 -21.07 2.67
CA SER A 71 5.70 -20.38 3.96
C SER A 71 4.96 -19.05 3.88
N TYR A 72 4.20 -18.73 4.94
CA TYR A 72 3.61 -17.41 5.12
C TYR A 72 4.51 -16.44 5.89
N ASP A 73 5.67 -16.91 6.35
CA ASP A 73 6.66 -16.09 7.06
C ASP A 73 7.73 -15.52 6.12
N GLU A 74 7.89 -16.15 4.96
CA GLU A 74 8.78 -15.69 3.90
C GLU A 74 7.96 -14.98 2.82
N PHE A 75 8.47 -13.86 2.32
CA PHE A 75 7.72 -12.99 1.42
C PHE A 75 8.64 -12.16 0.53
N TYR A 76 8.05 -11.62 -0.54
CA TYR A 76 8.62 -10.62 -1.43
C TYR A 76 7.70 -9.41 -1.49
N VAL A 77 8.29 -8.22 -1.41
CA VAL A 77 7.58 -6.94 -1.49
C VAL A 77 8.26 -6.03 -2.48
N ASN A 78 7.47 -5.37 -3.33
CA ASN A 78 7.93 -4.39 -4.29
C ASN A 78 6.73 -3.59 -4.83
N GLY A 79 7.00 -2.52 -5.58
CA GLY A 79 5.96 -1.90 -6.40
C GLY A 79 5.53 -2.79 -7.56
N ALA A 80 4.24 -2.77 -7.90
CA ALA A 80 3.73 -3.51 -9.05
C ALA A 80 4.21 -2.85 -10.35
N GLU A 81 4.86 -3.63 -11.22
CA GLU A 81 5.31 -3.15 -12.52
C GLU A 81 4.16 -3.27 -13.53
N GLU A 82 3.52 -2.15 -13.87
CA GLU A 82 2.33 -2.09 -14.75
C GLU A 82 2.57 -2.65 -16.16
N THR A 83 3.83 -2.77 -16.60
CA THR A 83 4.18 -3.38 -17.90
C THR A 83 4.35 -4.89 -17.86
N SER A 84 4.31 -5.50 -16.68
CA SER A 84 4.52 -6.94 -16.51
C SER A 84 3.27 -7.79 -16.79
N ASP A 85 2.06 -7.23 -16.66
CA ASP A 85 0.78 -7.93 -16.83
C ASP A 85 -0.36 -6.96 -17.19
N ASP A 86 -1.55 -7.48 -17.49
CA ASP A 86 -2.79 -6.70 -17.66
C ASP A 86 -3.50 -6.47 -16.32
N PHE A 87 -3.19 -5.33 -15.70
CA PHE A 87 -3.79 -4.90 -14.43
C PHE A 87 -5.19 -4.27 -14.57
N THR A 88 -5.80 -4.24 -15.76
CA THR A 88 -7.09 -3.56 -16.00
C THR A 88 -8.17 -3.99 -15.01
N ASN A 89 -8.27 -5.29 -14.73
CA ASN A 89 -9.27 -5.83 -13.80
C ASN A 89 -8.91 -5.55 -12.33
N VAL A 90 -7.62 -5.55 -11.99
CA VAL A 90 -7.16 -5.23 -10.64
C VAL A 90 -7.50 -3.77 -10.32
N HIS A 91 -7.16 -2.84 -11.22
CA HIS A 91 -7.51 -1.43 -11.08
C HIS A 91 -9.01 -1.20 -10.99
N ARG A 92 -9.80 -1.94 -11.79
CA ARG A 92 -11.26 -1.85 -11.72
C ARG A 92 -11.79 -2.26 -10.36
N ILE A 93 -11.26 -3.32 -9.75
CA ILE A 93 -11.69 -3.78 -8.41
C ILE A 93 -11.41 -2.71 -7.36
N PHE A 94 -10.26 -2.04 -7.41
CA PHE A 94 -9.96 -0.95 -6.48
C PHE A 94 -10.81 0.31 -6.72
N ALA A 95 -11.12 0.62 -7.98
CA ALA A 95 -11.93 1.77 -8.35
C ALA A 95 -13.44 1.60 -8.04
N ASP A 96 -13.93 0.36 -8.02
CA ASP A 96 -15.34 0.02 -7.78
C ASP A 96 -15.68 0.13 -6.28
N THR A 97 -15.93 1.35 -5.82
CA THR A 97 -16.41 1.63 -4.46
C THR A 97 -17.93 1.59 -4.42
N VAL A 98 -18.51 0.68 -3.64
CA VAL A 98 -19.94 0.69 -3.27
C VAL A 98 -20.13 1.64 -2.07
N GLU A 99 -21.33 2.20 -1.88
CA GLU A 99 -21.60 3.09 -0.75
C GLU A 99 -21.16 2.45 0.59
N GLY A 100 -20.26 3.15 1.30
CA GLY A 100 -19.70 2.70 2.57
C GLY A 100 -18.62 1.60 2.49
N HIS A 101 -18.24 1.14 1.29
CA HIS A 101 -17.28 0.03 1.11
C HIS A 101 -16.17 0.41 0.12
N ALA A 102 -14.93 0.05 0.47
CA ALA A 102 -13.80 0.15 -0.45
C ALA A 102 -12.83 -1.02 -0.24
N VAL A 103 -12.14 -1.41 -1.31
CA VAL A 103 -11.17 -2.52 -1.28
C VAL A 103 -9.84 -2.01 -0.74
N LEU A 104 -9.37 -2.58 0.37
CA LEU A 104 -8.09 -2.21 0.98
C LEU A 104 -6.92 -3.02 0.41
N ASN A 105 -7.13 -4.32 0.23
CA ASN A 105 -6.19 -5.22 -0.42
C ASN A 105 -6.95 -6.18 -1.34
N LEU A 106 -6.32 -6.55 -2.44
CA LEU A 106 -6.78 -7.62 -3.32
C LEU A 106 -5.72 -8.72 -3.33
N CYS A 107 -6.05 -9.92 -2.84
CA CYS A 107 -5.17 -11.09 -2.91
C CYS A 107 -5.69 -12.10 -3.94
N LEU A 108 -4.84 -12.45 -4.89
CA LEU A 108 -5.10 -13.41 -5.95
C LEU A 108 -4.30 -14.67 -5.69
N GLN A 109 -4.95 -15.83 -5.75
CA GLN A 109 -4.27 -17.11 -5.82
C GLN A 109 -4.07 -17.46 -7.31
N GLU A 110 -2.82 -17.47 -7.73
CA GLU A 110 -2.41 -17.60 -9.11
C GLU A 110 -1.87 -19.00 -9.36
N GLY A 111 -2.30 -19.63 -10.46
CA GLY A 111 -1.75 -20.90 -10.92
C GLY A 111 -0.82 -20.68 -12.11
N PHE A 112 0.42 -21.13 -12.00
CA PHE A 112 1.45 -20.93 -13.02
C PHE A 112 2.03 -22.24 -13.52
N SER A 113 2.29 -22.30 -14.83
CA SER A 113 2.95 -23.43 -15.50
C SER A 113 4.27 -22.98 -16.14
N PHE A 114 5.11 -22.25 -15.39
CA PHE A 114 6.38 -21.71 -15.90
C PHE A 114 7.36 -22.78 -16.40
N SER A 115 7.18 -24.04 -16.00
CA SER A 115 8.07 -25.13 -16.36
C SER A 115 7.58 -25.97 -17.56
N GLY A 116 6.61 -25.47 -18.32
CA GLY A 116 6.10 -26.11 -19.54
C GLY A 116 5.00 -27.16 -19.30
N PRO A 117 4.44 -27.75 -20.36
CA PRO A 117 3.19 -28.53 -20.32
C PRO A 117 3.29 -29.89 -19.60
N HIS A 118 4.51 -30.36 -19.33
CA HIS A 118 4.76 -31.68 -18.75
C HIS A 118 5.19 -31.63 -17.28
N ARG A 119 5.16 -30.46 -16.65
CA ARG A 119 5.48 -30.28 -15.23
C ARG A 119 4.26 -29.79 -14.47
N ALA A 120 4.20 -30.13 -13.19
CA ALA A 120 3.10 -29.72 -12.34
C ALA A 120 3.02 -28.18 -12.28
N SER A 121 1.79 -27.67 -12.35
CA SER A 121 1.53 -26.26 -12.07
C SER A 121 1.87 -25.95 -10.62
N GLN A 122 2.32 -24.73 -10.39
CA GLN A 122 2.59 -24.19 -9.07
C GLN A 122 1.54 -23.15 -8.74
N THR A 123 1.20 -23.02 -7.47
CA THR A 123 0.34 -21.95 -7.00
C THR A 123 1.15 -20.95 -6.22
N SER A 124 0.87 -19.66 -6.40
CA SER A 124 1.35 -18.61 -5.50
C SER A 124 0.20 -17.71 -5.10
N LEU A 125 0.37 -17.00 -3.99
CA LEU A 125 -0.51 -15.94 -3.58
C LEU A 125 0.17 -14.60 -3.88
N ARG A 126 -0.57 -13.67 -4.44
CA ARG A 126 -0.10 -12.30 -4.70
C ARG A 126 -1.15 -11.33 -4.24
N CYS A 127 -0.75 -10.39 -3.39
CA CYS A 127 -1.60 -9.35 -2.87
C CYS A 127 -1.18 -7.99 -3.41
N TYR A 128 -2.18 -7.15 -3.63
CA TYR A 128 -2.04 -5.78 -4.08
C TYR A 128 -2.71 -4.83 -3.10
N CYS A 129 -2.21 -3.60 -3.02
CA CYS A 129 -2.80 -2.54 -2.21
C CYS A 129 -2.45 -1.15 -2.79
N GLN A 130 -3.38 -0.20 -2.66
CA GLN A 130 -3.27 1.15 -3.24
C GLN A 130 -3.03 2.25 -2.18
N ARG A 131 -2.02 2.06 -1.32
CA ARG A 131 -1.58 3.05 -0.33
C ARG A 131 -0.06 3.02 -0.19
N SER A 132 0.60 4.17 -0.01
CA SER A 132 2.04 4.18 0.22
C SER A 132 2.41 3.33 1.45
N GLY A 133 3.40 2.45 1.29
CA GLY A 133 3.94 1.58 2.34
C GLY A 133 3.03 0.43 2.76
N CYS A 134 1.93 0.17 2.04
CA CYS A 134 0.96 -0.86 2.42
C CYS A 134 1.49 -2.29 2.31
N ASN A 135 2.51 -2.53 1.48
CA ASN A 135 3.20 -3.81 1.34
C ASN A 135 4.31 -3.98 2.40
N ILE A 136 3.98 -3.74 3.67
CA ILE A 136 4.94 -3.81 4.78
C ILE A 136 5.74 -5.13 4.76
N PRO A 137 7.08 -5.10 4.94
CA PRO A 137 7.93 -6.29 4.91
C PRO A 137 7.80 -7.08 6.22
N LYS A 138 6.65 -7.74 6.40
CA LYS A 138 6.30 -8.57 7.55
C LYS A 138 5.65 -9.87 7.10
N PRO A 139 5.61 -10.91 7.93
CA PRO A 139 4.86 -12.14 7.66
C PRO A 139 3.41 -11.87 7.21
N PHE A 140 2.84 -12.78 6.44
CA PHE A 140 1.59 -12.55 5.70
C PHE A 140 0.43 -12.12 6.61
N LEU A 141 0.28 -12.73 7.78
CA LEU A 141 -0.77 -12.37 8.73
C LEU A 141 -0.56 -10.99 9.34
N GLU A 142 0.69 -10.58 9.57
CA GLU A 142 1.02 -9.23 10.03
C GLU A 142 0.78 -8.18 8.92
N PHE A 143 1.08 -8.51 7.67
CA PHE A 143 0.74 -7.68 6.51
C PHE A 143 -0.78 -7.45 6.40
N LEU A 144 -1.58 -8.52 6.54
CA LEU A 144 -3.04 -8.42 6.54
C LEU A 144 -3.53 -7.58 7.71
N ASP A 145 -2.97 -7.78 8.90
CA ASP A 145 -3.35 -7.04 10.10
C ASP A 145 -3.01 -5.54 10.01
N PHE A 146 -1.81 -5.22 9.50
CA PHE A 146 -1.39 -3.84 9.23
C PHE A 146 -2.40 -3.10 8.36
N ASN A 147 -2.88 -3.75 7.31
CA ASN A 147 -3.80 -3.14 6.37
C ASN A 147 -5.25 -3.04 6.85
N LYS A 148 -5.64 -3.70 7.95
CA LYS A 148 -6.95 -3.48 8.60
C LYS A 148 -7.11 -2.05 9.10
N LYS A 149 -5.99 -1.35 9.36
CA LYS A 149 -6.01 0.07 9.72
C LYS A 149 -6.34 0.87 8.46
N VAL A 150 -7.62 1.16 8.30
CA VAL A 150 -8.17 1.88 7.14
C VAL A 150 -7.46 3.21 6.92
N ILE A 151 -7.09 3.92 7.99
CA ILE A 151 -6.32 5.15 7.95
C ILE A 151 -5.13 4.95 8.89
N PRO A 152 -3.99 4.45 8.38
CA PRO A 152 -2.80 4.32 9.19
C PRO A 152 -2.33 5.71 9.59
N ALA A 153 -2.23 5.99 10.89
CA ALA A 153 -1.40 7.10 11.33
C ALA A 153 0.03 6.77 10.89
N ILE A 154 0.60 7.56 9.97
CA ILE A 154 2.00 7.41 9.58
C ILE A 154 2.83 7.94 10.76
N THR A 155 3.00 7.11 11.79
CA THR A 155 4.01 7.35 12.82
C THR A 155 5.28 6.69 12.37
N ALA A 156 6.18 7.48 11.79
CA ALA A 156 7.57 7.11 11.63
C ALA A 156 8.14 6.88 13.04
N HIS A 157 8.45 5.63 13.36
CA HIS A 157 9.23 5.23 14.52
C HIS A 157 10.38 4.34 14.06
#